data_AF-A0A9X5UGS6-F1
#
_entry.id   AF-A0A9X5UGS6-F1
#
_cell.length_a   1.000
_cell.length_b   1.000
_cell.length_c   1.000
_cell.angle_alpha   90.00
_cell.angle_beta   90.00
_cell.angle_gamma   90.00
#
_symmetry.space_group_name_H-M   'P 1'
#
loop_
_entity.id
_entity.type
_entity.pdbx_description
1 polymer ?
#
loop_
_entity_poly.entity_id
_entity_poly.type
_entity_poly.pdbx_seq_one_letter_code
_entity_poly.pdbx_strand_id
1 'polypeptide(L)'
;MLMSGRSPQTQATTGSTITDRRGALALALVTGLTETGTGAGGHPEVRVSLHVTGSGFAFDTAARLLAGESRRASLDAGKIVVLVDPSTHAIQIDWARSALVNGLVPALFTLAEDDTTYDLSGQIGPLMEILQVLWAGGVSLNRTVDAHCDPALRGQLQAIIRRAPAQPPRTDRPEPELDA
;
A
#
# COMPACT_ATOMS: atom_id res chain seq x y z
N MET A 1 35.83 -37.10 24.04
CA MET A 1 36.26 -36.00 24.94
C MET A 1 37.01 -34.97 24.10
N LEU A 2 36.83 -33.67 24.37
CA LEU A 2 37.20 -32.45 23.58
C LEU A 2 36.13 -32.10 22.52
N MET A 3 35.10 -31.26 22.75
CA MET A 3 34.94 -29.90 23.31
C MET A 3 35.57 -28.74 22.51
N SER A 4 34.69 -27.78 22.18
CA SER A 4 34.91 -26.37 21.80
C SER A 4 35.20 -26.09 20.32
N GLY A 5 34.58 -25.11 19.65
CA GLY A 5 33.64 -24.08 20.09
C GLY A 5 33.65 -22.88 19.12
N ARG A 6 32.50 -22.20 19.04
CA ARG A 6 32.24 -20.86 18.48
C ARG A 6 32.13 -20.65 16.96
N SER A 7 30.88 -20.47 16.54
CA SER A 7 30.43 -19.60 15.45
C SER A 7 30.96 -18.17 15.57
N PRO A 8 31.06 -17.46 14.44
CA PRO A 8 30.44 -16.14 14.36
C PRO A 8 29.36 -16.12 13.27
N GLN A 9 28.11 -16.04 13.74
CA GLN A 9 26.94 -15.71 12.94
C GLN A 9 27.00 -14.20 12.66
N THR A 10 27.52 -13.84 11.50
CA THR A 10 27.74 -12.46 11.11
C THR A 10 26.45 -11.86 10.54
N GLN A 11 25.85 -11.00 11.37
CA GLN A 11 25.06 -9.81 11.01
C GLN A 11 23.69 -10.04 10.35
N ALA A 12 22.69 -10.09 11.22
CA ALA A 12 21.33 -9.69 10.90
C ALA A 12 21.34 -8.20 10.52
N THR A 13 21.19 -7.90 9.22
CA THR A 13 20.63 -6.61 8.80
C THR A 13 19.14 -6.68 9.11
N THR A 14 18.77 -6.43 10.36
CA THR A 14 17.38 -6.19 10.71
C THR A 14 16.99 -4.85 10.10
N GLY A 15 16.58 -4.87 8.83
CA GLY A 15 15.74 -3.82 8.30
C GLY A 15 14.57 -3.71 9.28
N SER A 16 14.47 -2.58 9.97
CA SER A 16 13.38 -2.34 10.92
C SER A 16 12.09 -2.39 10.13
N THR A 17 11.47 -3.56 10.09
CA THR A 17 10.12 -3.71 9.59
C THR A 17 9.24 -3.03 10.63
N ILE A 18 8.62 -1.93 10.21
CA ILE A 18 7.53 -1.35 10.98
C ILE A 18 6.52 -2.49 11.15
N THR A 19 6.41 -2.99 12.37
CA THR A 19 5.57 -4.14 12.67
C THR A 19 4.11 -3.71 12.56
N ASP A 20 3.29 -4.59 12.00
CA ASP A 20 1.85 -4.48 11.74
C ASP A 20 1.04 -3.76 12.84
N ARG A 21 1.41 -3.90 14.12
CA ARG A 21 0.72 -3.27 15.25
C ARG A 21 1.17 -1.88 15.70
N ARG A 22 2.20 -1.28 15.09
CA ARG A 22 2.73 0.04 15.51
C ARG A 22 2.73 1.10 14.41
N GLY A 23 2.60 0.70 13.15
CA GLY A 23 2.52 1.64 12.04
C GLY A 23 1.12 2.25 11.92
N ALA A 24 1.03 3.54 11.62
CA ALA A 24 -0.18 4.18 11.14
C ALA A 24 -0.15 4.23 9.61
N LEU A 25 -1.20 3.75 8.94
CA LEU A 25 -1.31 3.82 7.49
C LEU A 25 -1.73 5.24 7.09
N ALA A 26 -0.94 5.89 6.22
CA ALA A 26 -1.10 7.28 5.83
C ALA A 26 -0.97 7.46 4.32
N LEU A 27 -1.47 8.59 3.82
CA LEU A 27 -1.31 8.98 2.42
C LEU A 27 -0.15 9.98 2.32
N ALA A 28 0.74 9.76 1.38
CA ALA A 28 1.82 10.65 1.04
C ALA A 28 1.65 11.17 -0.39
N LEU A 29 1.76 12.48 -0.56
CA LEU A 29 1.78 13.12 -1.87
C LEU A 29 3.22 13.31 -2.31
N VAL A 30 3.52 12.98 -3.56
CA VAL A 30 4.83 13.27 -4.16
C VAL A 30 4.92 14.77 -4.44
N THR A 31 5.82 15.45 -3.73
CA THR A 31 6.06 16.89 -3.90
C THR A 31 7.30 17.17 -4.74
N GLY A 32 8.14 16.17 -4.98
CA GLY A 32 9.29 16.29 -5.86
C GLY A 32 9.95 14.95 -6.16
N LEU A 33 10.53 14.84 -7.34
CA LEU A 33 11.32 13.68 -7.78
C LEU A 33 12.66 14.18 -8.31
N THR A 34 13.75 13.62 -7.80
CA THR A 34 15.10 13.95 -8.26
C THR A 34 15.86 12.65 -8.48
N GLU A 35 16.23 12.39 -9.74
CA GLU A 35 17.08 11.25 -10.07
C GLU A 35 18.46 11.50 -9.47
N THR A 36 18.90 10.58 -8.61
CA THR A 36 20.13 10.76 -7.83
C THR A 36 21.32 10.07 -8.51
N GLY A 37 21.10 9.45 -9.67
CA GLY A 37 22.09 8.66 -10.39
C GLY A 37 22.22 7.25 -9.81
N THR A 38 23.42 6.70 -9.87
CA THR A 38 23.73 5.37 -9.34
C THR A 38 24.04 5.46 -7.84
N GLY A 39 23.25 4.76 -7.01
CA GLY A 39 23.44 4.68 -5.57
C GLY A 39 24.70 3.94 -5.15
N ALA A 40 24.99 3.90 -3.85
CA ALA A 40 26.19 3.27 -3.29
C ALA A 40 26.32 1.77 -3.64
N GLY A 41 25.22 1.11 -3.99
CA GLY A 41 25.19 -0.28 -4.43
C GLY A 41 25.27 -0.49 -5.95
N GLY A 42 25.54 0.54 -6.75
CA GLY A 42 25.59 0.39 -8.22
C GLY A 42 24.22 0.35 -8.91
N HIS A 43 23.14 0.49 -8.15
CA HIS A 43 21.77 0.50 -8.68
C HIS A 43 21.25 1.93 -8.84
N PRO A 44 20.44 2.22 -9.88
CA PRO A 44 19.83 3.54 -10.03
C PRO A 44 18.92 3.87 -8.84
N GLU A 45 19.13 5.04 -8.24
CA GLU A 45 18.36 5.54 -7.11
C GLU A 45 17.62 6.84 -7.47
N VAL A 46 16.41 6.97 -6.93
CA VAL A 46 15.59 8.17 -7.03
C VAL A 46 15.35 8.70 -5.63
N ARG A 47 15.59 10.01 -5.45
CA ARG A 47 15.16 10.73 -4.26
C ARG A 47 13.75 11.25 -4.52
N VAL A 48 12.82 10.83 -3.69
CA VAL A 48 11.44 11.33 -3.70
C VAL A 48 11.24 12.22 -2.48
N SER A 49 10.65 13.39 -2.68
CA SER A 49 10.13 14.25 -1.62
C SER A 49 8.64 13.99 -1.49
N LEU A 50 8.19 13.79 -0.25
CA LEU A 50 6.86 13.35 0.10
C LEU A 50 6.27 14.29 1.16
N HIS A 51 5.05 14.73 0.95
CA HIS A 51 4.22 15.31 2.00
C HIS A 51 3.31 14.24 2.56
N VAL A 52 3.57 13.77 3.78
CA VAL A 52 2.81 12.70 4.43
C VAL A 52 1.68 13.30 5.25
N THR A 53 0.48 12.76 5.10
CA THR A 53 -0.71 13.15 5.87
C THR A 53 -1.40 11.91 6.40
N GLY A 54 -1.59 11.88 7.72
CA GLY A 54 -2.32 10.83 8.41
C GLY A 54 -3.28 11.40 9.45
N SER A 55 -3.89 10.52 10.25
CA SER A 55 -4.83 10.88 11.31
C SER A 55 -4.13 11.64 12.45
N GLY A 56 -4.18 12.97 12.39
CA GLY A 56 -3.65 13.87 13.42
C GLY A 56 -2.18 14.26 13.24
N PHE A 57 -1.56 13.94 12.11
CA PHE A 57 -0.20 14.36 11.79
C PHE A 57 -0.03 14.69 10.31
N ALA A 58 0.86 15.64 10.03
CA ALA A 58 1.34 15.93 8.68
C ALA A 58 2.80 16.36 8.76
N PHE A 59 3.64 15.86 7.85
CA PHE A 59 5.05 16.21 7.80
C PHE A 59 5.63 15.97 6.40
N ASP A 60 6.66 16.74 6.07
CA ASP A 60 7.44 16.54 4.86
C ASP A 60 8.64 15.63 5.13
N THR A 61 8.94 14.74 4.20
CA THR A 61 10.09 13.85 4.28
C THR A 61 10.65 13.57 2.89
N ALA A 62 11.85 12.99 2.84
CA ALA A 62 12.43 12.52 1.59
C ALA A 62 12.96 11.10 1.77
N ALA A 63 12.68 10.24 0.79
CA ALA A 63 13.16 8.87 0.76
C ALA A 63 14.04 8.64 -0.47
N ARG A 64 15.07 7.81 -0.32
CA ARG A 64 15.83 7.28 -1.47
C ARG A 64 15.33 5.88 -1.77
N LEU A 65 15.03 5.65 -3.04
CA LEU A 65 14.39 4.43 -3.49
C LEU A 65 15.17 3.86 -4.67
N LEU A 66 15.35 2.55 -4.68
CA LEU A 66 15.81 1.85 -5.87
C LEU A 66 14.79 2.03 -6.99
N ALA A 67 15.26 2.42 -8.16
CA ALA A 67 14.43 2.58 -9.34
C ALA A 67 13.83 1.23 -9.76
N GLY A 68 12.57 1.26 -10.18
CA GLY A 68 11.85 0.12 -10.74
C GLY A 68 10.60 0.62 -11.45
N GLU A 69 10.21 -0.04 -12.55
CA GLU A 69 9.15 0.44 -13.45
C GLU A 69 7.80 0.58 -12.73
N SER A 70 7.37 -0.45 -11.97
CA SER A 70 6.12 -0.41 -11.22
C SER A 70 6.10 0.67 -10.13
N ARG A 71 7.27 1.00 -9.56
CA ARG A 71 7.42 2.09 -8.59
C ARG A 71 7.34 3.44 -9.27
N ARG A 72 7.97 3.58 -10.45
CA ARG A 72 7.93 4.81 -11.24
C ARG A 72 6.51 5.19 -11.61
N ALA A 73 5.69 4.23 -12.05
CA ALA A 73 4.27 4.49 -12.35
C ALA A 73 3.49 5.04 -11.13
N SER A 74 3.72 4.48 -9.94
CA SER A 74 3.08 4.99 -8.70
C SER A 74 3.61 6.37 -8.30
N LEU A 75 4.91 6.62 -8.48
CA LEU A 75 5.54 7.91 -8.19
C LEU A 75 5.06 9.01 -9.15
N ASP A 76 4.91 8.69 -10.43
CA ASP A 76 4.39 9.59 -11.47
C ASP A 76 2.91 9.94 -11.22
N ALA A 77 2.11 8.95 -10.81
CA ALA A 77 0.72 9.18 -10.38
C ALA A 77 0.58 10.03 -9.10
N GLY A 78 1.68 10.19 -8.35
CA GLY A 78 1.84 11.22 -7.32
C GLY A 78 1.25 10.90 -5.94
N LYS A 79 0.60 9.74 -5.76
CA LYS A 79 0.03 9.32 -4.48
C LYS A 79 0.68 8.04 -4.00
N ILE A 80 1.14 8.03 -2.76
CA ILE A 80 1.90 6.92 -2.18
C ILE A 80 1.27 6.56 -0.84
N VAL A 81 0.93 5.29 -0.66
CA VAL A 81 0.50 4.77 0.64
C VAL A 81 1.73 4.40 1.45
N VAL A 82 1.82 4.91 2.67
CA VAL A 82 2.95 4.66 3.57
C VAL A 82 2.47 4.15 4.92
N LEU A 83 3.23 3.23 5.50
CA LEU A 83 3.18 2.95 6.94
C LEU A 83 4.13 3.92 7.62
N VAL A 84 3.63 4.63 8.63
CA VAL A 84 4.40 5.58 9.42
C VAL A 84 4.57 5.03 10.83
N ASP A 85 5.80 4.97 11.31
CA ASP A 85 6.04 4.82 12.75
C ASP A 85 5.81 6.19 13.42
N PRO A 86 4.79 6.34 14.28
CA PRO A 86 4.45 7.64 14.85
C PRO A 86 5.48 8.17 15.85
N SER A 87 6.40 7.33 16.35
CA SER A 87 7.42 7.73 17.32
C SER A 87 8.67 8.32 16.65
N THR A 88 8.99 7.84 15.43
CA THR A 88 10.22 8.19 14.71
C THR A 88 9.96 8.93 13.40
N HIS A 89 8.70 9.00 12.95
CA HIS A 89 8.31 9.42 11.61
C HIS A 89 9.01 8.62 10.49
N ALA A 90 9.52 7.42 10.81
CA ALA A 90 10.04 6.51 9.82
C ALA A 90 8.89 6.06 8.92
N ILE A 91 9.12 6.05 7.61
CA ILE A 91 8.13 5.65 6.62
C ILE A 91 8.54 4.37 5.91
N GLN A 92 7.57 3.53 5.61
CA GLN A 92 7.71 2.39 4.73
C GLN A 92 6.66 2.49 3.63
N ILE A 93 7.09 2.51 2.37
CA ILE A 93 6.18 2.63 1.23
C ILE A 93 5.55 1.29 0.93
N ASP A 94 4.22 1.28 0.84
CA ASP A 94 3.44 0.14 0.37
C ASP A 94 3.07 0.33 -1.11
N TRP A 95 3.87 -0.30 -1.98
CA TRP A 95 3.71 -0.17 -3.43
C TRP A 95 2.39 -0.77 -3.95
N ALA A 96 1.94 -1.88 -3.37
CA ALA A 96 0.72 -2.54 -3.81
C ALA A 96 -0.51 -1.68 -3.49
N ARG A 97 -0.57 -1.11 -2.27
CA ARG A 97 -1.63 -0.19 -1.86
C ARG A 97 -1.56 1.14 -2.60
N SER A 98 -0.36 1.63 -2.92
CA SER A 98 -0.18 2.81 -3.77
C SER A 98 -0.77 2.60 -5.17
N ALA A 99 -0.58 1.43 -5.77
CA ALA A 99 -1.15 1.13 -7.08
C ALA A 99 -2.69 1.12 -7.07
N LEU A 100 -3.32 0.59 -6.02
CA LEU A 100 -4.79 0.61 -5.85
C LEU A 100 -5.32 2.04 -5.74
N VAL A 101 -4.70 2.87 -4.89
CA VAL A 101 -5.10 4.27 -4.66
C VAL A 101 -4.89 5.13 -5.91
N ASN A 102 -3.92 4.79 -6.76
CA ASN A 102 -3.72 5.43 -8.06
C ASN A 102 -4.60 4.85 -9.18
N GLY A 103 -5.30 3.74 -8.93
CA GLY A 103 -6.09 3.04 -9.96
C GLY A 103 -5.26 2.36 -11.04
N LEU A 104 -3.98 2.09 -10.77
CA LEU A 104 -3.08 1.34 -11.64
C LEU A 104 -3.38 -0.16 -11.65
N VAL A 105 -4.01 -0.64 -10.56
CA VAL A 105 -4.52 -2.01 -10.43
C VAL A 105 -5.96 -1.94 -9.94
N PRO A 106 -6.81 -2.91 -10.34
CA PRO A 106 -8.21 -2.90 -9.97
C PRO A 106 -8.40 -3.15 -8.47
N ALA A 107 -9.22 -2.33 -7.82
CA ALA A 107 -9.59 -2.47 -6.42
C ALA A 107 -11.04 -2.96 -6.29
N LEU A 108 -11.21 -4.26 -6.52
CA LEU A 108 -12.53 -4.91 -6.53
C LEU A 108 -12.91 -5.39 -5.13
N PHE A 109 -14.13 -5.06 -4.70
CA PHE A 109 -14.69 -5.48 -3.42
C PHE A 109 -16.08 -6.09 -3.65
N THR A 110 -16.25 -7.34 -3.24
CA THR A 110 -17.54 -8.04 -3.33
C THR A 110 -18.24 -8.01 -1.98
N LEU A 111 -19.48 -7.53 -1.95
CA LEU A 111 -20.32 -7.55 -0.74
C LEU A 111 -21.09 -8.87 -0.66
N ALA A 112 -20.89 -9.61 0.45
CA ALA A 112 -21.49 -10.93 0.65
C ALA A 112 -23.02 -10.94 0.84
N GLU A 113 -23.67 -9.79 1.07
CA GLU A 113 -25.14 -9.74 1.18
C GLU A 113 -25.83 -9.90 -0.18
N ASP A 114 -25.27 -9.25 -1.21
CA ASP A 114 -25.92 -9.07 -2.52
C ASP A 114 -25.06 -9.60 -3.69
N ASP A 115 -23.94 -10.27 -3.39
CA ASP A 115 -22.90 -10.73 -4.34
C ASP A 115 -22.43 -9.65 -5.34
N THR A 116 -22.64 -8.38 -5.00
CA THR A 116 -22.34 -7.25 -5.87
C THR A 116 -20.89 -6.86 -5.71
N THR A 117 -20.19 -6.75 -6.84
CA THR A 117 -18.79 -6.31 -6.90
C THR A 117 -18.71 -4.84 -7.23
N TYR A 118 -17.96 -4.10 -6.41
CA TYR A 118 -17.70 -2.67 -6.55
C TYR A 118 -16.24 -2.45 -6.92
N ASP A 119 -15.99 -1.55 -7.86
CA ASP A 119 -14.64 -1.13 -8.21
C ASP A 119 -14.34 0.25 -7.62
N LEU A 120 -13.39 0.26 -6.69
CA LEU A 120 -12.95 1.48 -6.00
C LEU A 120 -11.61 1.98 -6.54
N SER A 121 -11.15 1.50 -7.70
CA SER A 121 -9.87 1.91 -8.29
C SER A 121 -9.75 3.42 -8.44
N GLY A 122 -8.68 3.98 -7.88
CA GLY A 122 -8.45 5.43 -7.92
C GLY A 122 -9.32 6.25 -6.96
N GLN A 123 -10.26 5.63 -6.24
CA GLN A 123 -11.10 6.29 -5.24
C GLN A 123 -10.37 6.41 -3.91
N ILE A 124 -9.45 7.38 -3.83
CA ILE A 124 -8.53 7.60 -2.70
C ILE A 124 -9.25 7.57 -1.34
N GLY A 125 -10.33 8.35 -1.19
CA GLY A 125 -11.03 8.49 0.08
C GLY A 125 -11.56 7.15 0.61
N PRO A 126 -12.49 6.49 -0.11
CA PRO A 126 -13.00 5.18 0.27
C PRO A 126 -11.91 4.10 0.40
N LEU A 127 -10.94 4.07 -0.52
CA LEU A 127 -9.85 3.10 -0.45
C LEU A 127 -9.00 3.30 0.80
N MET A 128 -8.56 4.52 1.10
CA MET A 128 -7.76 4.78 2.29
C MET A 128 -8.53 4.43 3.57
N GLU A 129 -9.82 4.70 3.62
CA GLU A 129 -10.67 4.32 4.75
C GLU A 129 -10.71 2.79 4.93
N ILE A 130 -10.95 2.04 3.85
CA ILE A 130 -10.90 0.56 3.84
C ILE A 130 -9.51 0.04 4.25
N LEU A 131 -8.43 0.57 3.65
CA LEU A 131 -7.06 0.13 3.92
C LEU A 131 -6.69 0.33 5.40
N GLN A 132 -7.08 1.45 6.00
CA GLN A 132 -6.84 1.74 7.41
C GLN A 132 -7.66 0.83 8.34
N VAL A 133 -8.93 0.57 7.99
CA VAL A 133 -9.79 -0.34 8.75
C VAL A 133 -9.25 -1.77 8.73
N LEU A 134 -8.84 -2.26 7.55
CA LEU A 134 -8.21 -3.58 7.41
C LEU A 134 -6.89 -3.66 8.17
N TRP A 135 -6.05 -2.63 8.06
CA TRP A 135 -4.78 -2.52 8.79
C TRP A 135 -4.98 -2.56 10.31
N ALA A 136 -5.91 -1.77 10.84
CA ALA A 136 -6.23 -1.76 12.27
C ALA A 136 -6.79 -3.11 12.76
N GLY A 137 -7.50 -3.83 11.89
CA GLY A 137 -8.00 -5.19 12.16
C GLY A 137 -6.96 -6.30 12.01
N GLY A 138 -5.73 -6.00 11.57
CA GLY A 138 -4.71 -7.01 11.26
C GLY A 138 -5.08 -7.92 10.08
N VAL A 139 -5.94 -7.43 9.18
CA VAL A 139 -6.44 -8.17 8.02
C VAL A 139 -5.61 -7.80 6.79
N SER A 140 -4.94 -8.80 6.22
CA SER A 140 -4.25 -8.65 4.94
C SER A 140 -5.24 -8.36 3.82
N LEU A 141 -4.87 -7.49 2.87
CA LEU A 141 -5.59 -7.41 1.60
C LEU A 141 -5.39 -8.71 0.83
N ASN A 142 -6.34 -9.63 0.94
CA ASN A 142 -6.58 -10.61 -0.09
C ASN A 142 -7.75 -10.12 -0.96
N ARG A 143 -7.71 -10.40 -2.27
CA ARG A 143 -8.74 -9.98 -3.24
C ARG A 143 -10.16 -10.42 -2.84
N THR A 144 -10.26 -11.43 -1.99
CA THR A 144 -11.45 -11.78 -1.24
C THR A 144 -11.18 -11.37 0.20
N VAL A 145 -11.77 -10.25 0.64
CA VAL A 145 -11.70 -9.88 2.06
C VAL A 145 -12.48 -10.95 2.82
N ASP A 146 -11.78 -11.93 3.38
CA ASP A 146 -12.33 -12.85 4.37
C ASP A 146 -12.56 -12.09 5.68
N ALA A 147 -13.47 -11.11 5.66
CA ALA A 147 -14.08 -10.49 6.84
C ALA A 147 -15.03 -11.48 7.54
N HIS A 148 -14.72 -12.77 7.48
CA HIS A 148 -15.55 -13.82 8.03
C HIS A 148 -15.42 -13.89 9.56
N CYS A 149 -14.28 -13.50 10.13
CA CYS A 149 -14.03 -13.58 11.56
C CYS A 149 -14.53 -12.37 12.38
N ASP A 150 -14.81 -11.21 11.77
CA ASP A 150 -15.28 -10.04 12.53
C ASP A 150 -16.50 -9.37 11.87
N PRO A 151 -17.69 -9.47 12.48
CA PRO A 151 -18.91 -8.87 11.93
C PRO A 151 -18.92 -7.33 12.03
N ALA A 152 -18.20 -6.74 12.99
CA ALA A 152 -18.12 -5.29 13.15
C ALA A 152 -17.23 -4.66 12.07
N LEU A 153 -16.12 -5.32 11.71
CA LEU A 153 -15.25 -4.95 10.61
C LEU A 153 -16.00 -5.05 9.28
N ARG A 154 -16.76 -6.12 9.08
CA ARG A 154 -17.60 -6.30 7.89
C ARG A 154 -18.60 -5.17 7.72
N GLY A 155 -19.31 -4.81 8.80
CA GLY A 155 -20.28 -3.71 8.77
C GLY A 155 -19.65 -2.36 8.44
N GLN A 156 -18.46 -2.08 8.96
CA GLN A 156 -17.70 -0.86 8.63
C GLN A 156 -17.27 -0.84 7.16
N LEU A 157 -16.69 -1.92 6.65
CA LEU A 157 -16.29 -2.02 5.25
C LEU A 157 -17.49 -1.85 4.31
N GLN A 158 -18.61 -2.49 4.63
CA GLN A 158 -19.87 -2.34 3.88
C GLN A 158 -20.35 -0.89 3.85
N ALA A 159 -20.35 -0.20 4.99
CA ALA A 159 -20.76 1.19 5.07
C ALA A 159 -19.88 2.09 4.20
N ILE A 160 -18.56 1.85 4.18
CA ILE A 160 -17.61 2.61 3.36
C ILE A 160 -17.84 2.35 1.87
N ILE A 161 -17.97 1.09 1.47
CA ILE A 161 -18.21 0.69 0.06
C ILE A 161 -19.54 1.27 -0.44
N ARG A 162 -20.59 1.26 0.39
CA ARG A 162 -21.90 1.84 0.04
C ARG A 162 -21.87 3.37 -0.05
N ARG A 163 -21.03 4.04 0.75
CA ARG A 163 -20.83 5.50 0.66
C ARG A 163 -20.00 5.90 -0.56
N ALA A 164 -19.14 5.01 -1.04
CA ALA A 164 -18.33 5.26 -2.21
C ALA A 164 -19.20 5.44 -3.46
N PRO A 165 -18.85 6.35 -4.39
CA PRO A 165 -19.55 6.42 -5.67
C PRO A 165 -19.45 5.06 -6.37
N ALA A 166 -20.61 4.43 -6.55
CA ALA A 166 -20.71 3.11 -7.14
C ALA A 166 -20.20 3.16 -8.58
N GLN A 167 -19.06 2.55 -8.81
CA GLN A 167 -18.53 2.32 -10.14
C GLN A 167 -18.66 0.82 -10.42
N PRO A 168 -19.41 0.41 -11.47
CA PRO A 168 -19.40 -0.97 -11.89
C PRO A 168 -17.95 -1.34 -12.22
N PRO A 169 -17.52 -2.57 -11.92
CA PRO A 169 -16.18 -3.00 -12.24
C PRO A 169 -15.90 -2.70 -13.69
N ARG A 170 -14.76 -2.06 -13.96
CA ARG A 170 -14.26 -1.98 -15.32
C ARG A 170 -14.01 -3.43 -15.74
N THR A 171 -15.01 -4.02 -16.39
CA THR A 171 -14.82 -5.25 -17.15
C THR A 171 -13.80 -4.85 -18.19
N ASP A 172 -12.55 -5.24 -17.98
CA ASP A 172 -11.56 -5.31 -19.04
C ASP A 172 -12.26 -6.10 -20.14
N ARG A 173 -12.75 -5.39 -21.16
CA ARG A 173 -13.54 -5.99 -22.21
C ARG A 173 -12.61 -7.02 -22.82
N PRO A 174 -12.92 -8.33 -22.76
CA PRO A 174 -12.12 -9.30 -23.49
C PRO A 174 -12.08 -8.80 -24.92
N GLU A 175 -10.86 -8.60 -25.41
CA GLU A 175 -10.55 -8.29 -26.80
C GLU A 175 -11.50 -9.13 -27.67
N PRO A 176 -12.27 -8.53 -28.60
CA PRO A 176 -13.16 -9.31 -29.43
C PRO A 176 -12.28 -10.33 -30.15
N GLU A 177 -12.44 -11.61 -29.79
CA GLU A 177 -11.88 -12.72 -30.54
C GLU A 177 -12.32 -12.52 -31.98
N LEU A 178 -11.35 -12.18 -32.83
CA LEU A 178 -11.50 -12.05 -34.27
C LEU A 178 -11.80 -13.45 -34.81
N ASP A 179 -13.05 -13.88 -34.70
CA ASP A 179 -13.59 -15.01 -35.45
C ASP A 179 -14.41 -14.45 -36.64
N ALA A 180 -13.75 -14.42 -37.79
CA ALA A 180 -14.24 -14.60 -39.18
C ALA A 180 -13.40 -13.81 -40.20
#